data_AF-A0A2G0CBV3-F1
#
_entry.id   AF-A0A2G0CBV3-F1
#
_cell.length_a   1.000
_cell.length_b   1.000
_cell.length_c   1.000
_cell.angle_alpha   90.00
_cell.angle_beta   90.00
_cell.angle_gamma   90.00
#
_symmetry.space_group_name_H-M   'P 1'
#
loop_
_entity.id
_entity.type
_entity.pdbx_description
1 polymer ?
#
loop_
_entity_poly.entity_id
_entity_poly.type
_entity_poly.pdbx_seq_one_letter_code
_entity_poly.pdbx_strand_id
1 'polypeptide(L)'
;MNRPSYRLRYAALLLICGLAVLLATIARWVPAPERPNILLFLADDWSYPHAGAYGDPVVQTPNFDRLAAGGMLFTNAYCASPSCSPSRASILTGRYPHQNGAMGNLWSEFSAGATVYPRELEEAGGIQ
;
A
#
# COMPACT_ATOMS: atom_id res chain seq x y z
N MET A 1 47.00 35.98 36.28
CA MET A 1 45.61 35.46 36.41
C MET A 1 45.18 34.84 35.08
N ASN A 2 45.68 33.64 34.76
CA ASN A 2 45.37 32.90 33.53
C ASN A 2 44.45 31.73 33.94
N ARG A 3 43.16 31.76 33.60
CA ARG A 3 42.25 30.62 33.84
C ARG A 3 42.10 29.83 32.53
N PRO A 4 42.92 28.81 32.22
CA PRO A 4 42.85 28.03 30.98
C PRO A 4 41.52 27.28 30.73
N SER A 5 40.55 27.38 31.65
CA SER A 5 39.30 26.62 31.64
C SER A 5 38.30 27.01 30.55
N TYR A 6 38.34 28.23 29.99
CA TYR A 6 37.40 28.63 28.95
C TYR A 6 37.73 28.03 27.57
N ARG A 7 39.02 27.99 27.19
CA ARG A 7 39.46 27.48 25.87
C ARG A 7 39.13 26.00 25.67
N LEU A 8 39.27 25.20 26.72
CA LEU A 8 38.94 23.76 26.68
C LEU A 8 37.42 23.52 26.53
N ARG A 9 36.60 24.38 27.15
CA ARG A 9 35.13 24.32 27.04
C ARG A 9 34.63 24.70 25.64
N TYR A 10 35.21 25.74 25.03
CA TYR A 10 34.87 26.11 23.65
C TYR A 10 35.29 25.05 22.64
N ALA A 11 36.47 24.44 22.81
CA ALA A 11 36.92 23.35 21.94
C ALA A 11 36.00 22.13 22.02
N ALA A 12 35.59 21.74 23.23
CA ALA A 12 34.63 20.65 23.43
C ALA A 12 33.26 20.94 22.80
N LEU A 13 32.74 22.17 22.95
CA LEU A 13 31.48 22.60 22.33
C LEU A 13 31.56 22.56 20.80
N LEU A 14 32.65 23.02 20.20
CA LEU A 14 32.85 22.98 18.75
C LEU A 14 32.93 21.54 18.22
N LEU A 15 33.59 20.64 18.95
CA LEU A 15 33.66 19.22 18.59
C LEU A 15 32.28 18.54 18.67
N ILE A 16 31.50 18.84 19.70
CA ILE A 16 30.13 18.31 19.85
C ILE A 16 29.23 18.82 18.73
N CYS A 17 29.27 20.11 18.42
CA CYS A 17 28.52 20.68 17.29
C CYS A 17 28.96 20.09 15.95
N GLY A 18 30.26 19.92 15.74
CA GLY A 18 30.80 19.29 14.53
C GLY A 18 30.33 17.84 14.37
N LEU A 19 30.36 17.06 15.45
CA LEU A 19 29.86 15.69 15.45
C LEU A 19 28.35 15.63 15.22
N ALA A 20 27.57 16.53 15.82
CA ALA A 20 26.12 16.60 15.62
C ALA A 20 25.76 16.94 14.16
N VAL A 21 26.49 17.87 13.54
CA VAL A 21 26.33 18.21 12.11
C VAL A 21 26.72 17.02 11.23
N LEU A 22 27.84 16.34 11.53
CA LEU A 22 28.27 15.16 10.81
C LEU A 22 27.22 14.04 10.88
N LEU A 23 26.69 13.73 12.06
CA LEU A 23 25.65 12.73 12.24
C LEU A 23 24.35 13.09 11.50
N ALA A 24 23.93 14.37 11.56
CA ALA A 24 22.77 14.84 10.81
C ALA A 24 22.97 14.74 9.29
N THR A 25 24.18 14.99 8.78
CA THR A 25 24.47 14.81 7.35
C THR A 25 24.38 13.33 6.96
N ILE A 26 24.97 12.41 7.72
CA ILE A 26 24.92 10.96 7.46
C ILE A 26 23.48 10.44 7.45
N ALA A 27 22.63 10.91 8.37
CA ALA A 27 21.22 10.53 8.43
C ALA A 27 20.42 10.93 7.17
N ARG A 28 20.80 12.01 6.48
CA ARG A 28 20.16 12.45 5.23
C ARG A 28 20.53 11.60 4.02
N TRP A 29 21.58 10.79 4.11
CA TRP A 29 22.01 9.87 3.05
C TRP A 29 21.32 8.52 3.10
N VAL A 30 20.51 8.24 4.14
CA VAL A 30 19.68 7.05 4.17
C VAL A 30 18.63 7.20 3.07
N PRO A 31 18.65 6.37 2.01
CA PRO A 31 17.63 6.43 0.97
C PRO A 31 16.28 6.21 1.62
N ALA A 32 15.29 7.04 1.26
CA ALA A 32 13.92 6.75 1.63
C ALA A 32 13.56 5.36 1.09
N PRO A 33 12.78 4.54 1.84
CA PRO A 33 12.31 3.27 1.33
C PRO A 33 11.64 3.48 -0.02
N GLU A 34 12.06 2.72 -1.03
CA GLU A 34 11.46 2.81 -2.36
C GLU A 34 10.00 2.36 -2.27
N ARG A 35 9.11 3.19 -2.80
CA ARG A 35 7.67 2.90 -2.78
C ARG A 35 7.37 1.84 -3.84
N PRO A 36 6.66 0.75 -3.49
CA PRO A 36 6.32 -0.26 -4.49
C PRO A 36 5.24 0.29 -5.44
N ASN A 37 5.33 -0.08 -6.71
CA ASN A 37 4.21 0.06 -7.63
C ASN A 37 3.14 -0.99 -7.30
N ILE A 38 1.88 -0.57 -7.21
CA ILE A 38 0.75 -1.47 -6.92
C ILE A 38 -0.08 -1.62 -8.19
N LEU A 39 -0.17 -2.85 -8.71
CA LEU A 39 -1.01 -3.19 -9.86
C LEU A 39 -2.13 -4.14 -9.42
N LEU A 40 -3.37 -3.65 -9.44
CA LEU A 40 -4.55 -4.45 -9.13
C LEU A 40 -5.16 -5.03 -10.41
N PHE A 41 -5.13 -6.35 -10.55
CA PHE A 41 -5.90 -7.06 -11.56
C PHE A 41 -7.23 -7.51 -10.97
N LEU A 42 -8.33 -7.18 -11.64
CA LEU A 42 -9.68 -7.60 -11.27
C LEU A 42 -10.34 -8.27 -12.47
N ALA A 43 -10.68 -9.54 -12.34
CA ALA A 43 -11.45 -10.28 -13.34
C ALA A 43 -12.94 -10.23 -12.99
N ASP A 44 -13.79 -10.07 -14.02
CA ASP A 44 -15.23 -10.07 -13.87
C ASP A 44 -15.77 -11.50 -13.95
N ASP A 45 -16.71 -11.85 -13.07
CA ASP A 45 -17.38 -13.15 -13.02
C ASP A 45 -16.47 -14.39 -12.99
N TRP A 46 -15.24 -14.26 -12.47
CA TRP A 46 -14.35 -15.40 -12.26
C TRP A 46 -14.79 -16.19 -11.02
N SER A 47 -15.36 -17.38 -11.22
CA SER A 47 -15.70 -18.31 -10.14
C SER A 47 -14.57 -19.26 -9.76
N TYR A 48 -14.51 -19.61 -8.47
CA TYR A 48 -13.69 -20.72 -7.97
C TYR A 48 -14.29 -22.07 -8.47
N PRO A 49 -13.49 -23.05 -8.92
CA PRO A 49 -12.02 -23.13 -8.86
C PRO A 49 -11.32 -22.87 -10.20
N HIS A 50 -11.87 -22.09 -11.13
CA HIS A 50 -11.44 -22.06 -12.55
C HIS A 50 -10.08 -21.41 -12.84
N ALA A 51 -8.99 -21.95 -12.29
CA ALA A 51 -7.60 -21.60 -12.57
C ALA A 51 -6.70 -22.81 -12.33
N GLY A 52 -5.61 -22.92 -13.08
CA GLY A 52 -4.61 -23.98 -12.87
C GLY A 52 -4.05 -23.97 -11.43
N ALA A 53 -3.78 -22.78 -10.87
CA ALA A 53 -3.32 -22.63 -9.49
C ALA A 53 -4.32 -23.14 -8.42
N TYR A 54 -5.61 -23.26 -8.75
CA TYR A 54 -6.63 -23.84 -7.88
C TYR A 54 -6.95 -25.31 -8.20
N GLY A 55 -6.26 -25.90 -9.17
CA GLY A 55 -6.39 -27.31 -9.55
C GLY A 55 -7.42 -27.61 -10.63
N ASP A 56 -7.89 -26.62 -11.40
CA ASP A 56 -8.75 -26.86 -12.55
C ASP A 56 -8.00 -27.66 -13.63
N PRO A 57 -8.51 -28.84 -14.08
CA PRO A 57 -7.81 -29.68 -15.05
C PRO A 57 -7.99 -29.23 -16.52
N VAL A 58 -8.88 -28.27 -16.78
CA VAL A 58 -9.26 -27.82 -18.14
C VAL A 58 -8.77 -26.39 -18.40
N VAL A 59 -8.95 -25.49 -17.43
CA VAL A 59 -8.64 -24.06 -17.60
C VAL A 59 -7.13 -23.82 -17.52
N GLN A 60 -6.57 -23.23 -18.57
CA GLN A 60 -5.15 -22.90 -18.66
C GLN A 60 -4.92 -21.42 -18.35
N THR A 61 -4.30 -21.15 -17.20
CA THR A 61 -4.02 -19.77 -16.73
C THR A 61 -2.54 -19.54 -16.43
N PRO A 62 -1.61 -19.85 -17.36
CA PRO A 62 -0.18 -19.94 -17.06
C PRO A 62 0.43 -18.66 -16.47
N ASN A 63 -0.09 -17.48 -16.84
CA ASN A 63 0.37 -16.21 -16.28
C ASN A 63 -0.10 -16.00 -14.83
N PHE A 64 -1.35 -16.34 -14.51
CA PHE A 64 -1.86 -16.29 -13.14
C PHE A 64 -1.19 -17.35 -12.28
N ASP A 65 -1.00 -18.56 -12.81
CA ASP A 65 -0.36 -19.66 -12.10
C ASP A 65 1.09 -19.33 -11.74
N ARG A 66 1.82 -18.68 -12.66
CA ARG A 66 3.17 -18.16 -12.39
C ARG A 66 3.18 -17.09 -11.29
N LEU A 67 2.19 -16.19 -11.27
CA LEU A 67 2.06 -15.17 -10.22
C LEU A 67 1.76 -15.82 -8.86
N ALA A 68 0.85 -16.80 -8.82
CA ALA A 68 0.49 -17.53 -7.61
C ALA A 68 1.70 -18.30 -7.03
N ALA A 69 2.49 -18.97 -7.89
CA ALA A 69 3.68 -19.70 -7.47
C ALA A 69 4.81 -18.81 -6.95
N GLY A 70 4.91 -17.57 -7.45
CA GLY A 70 5.89 -16.57 -7.01
C GLY A 70 5.46 -15.72 -5.82
N GLY A 71 4.24 -15.94 -5.29
CA GLY A 71 3.64 -15.07 -4.29
C GLY A 71 2.81 -15.84 -3.25
N MET A 72 1.65 -15.27 -2.90
CA MET A 72 0.71 -15.87 -1.96
C MET A 72 -0.62 -16.13 -2.66
N LEU A 73 -1.14 -17.35 -2.50
CA LEU A 73 -2.44 -17.76 -3.01
C LEU A 73 -3.43 -17.95 -1.87
N PHE A 74 -4.56 -17.24 -1.93
CA PHE A 74 -5.62 -17.37 -0.94
C PHE A 74 -6.63 -18.44 -1.38
N THR A 75 -6.79 -19.50 -0.60
CA THR A 75 -7.78 -20.57 -0.89
C THR A 75 -9.17 -20.27 -0.33
N ASN A 76 -9.29 -19.25 0.51
CA ASN A 76 -10.53 -18.83 1.15
C ASN A 76 -10.65 -17.30 1.07
N ALA A 77 -10.98 -16.80 -0.12
CA ALA A 77 -11.23 -15.38 -0.38
C ALA A 77 -12.66 -15.20 -0.91
N TYR A 78 -13.45 -14.32 -0.28
CA TYR A 78 -14.86 -14.12 -0.61
C TYR A 78 -15.11 -12.67 -1.03
N CYS A 79 -15.94 -12.48 -2.04
CA CYS A 79 -16.48 -11.15 -2.35
C CYS A 79 -17.43 -10.71 -1.24
N ALA A 80 -17.52 -9.39 -1.00
CA ALA A 80 -18.41 -8.85 0.02
C ALA A 80 -19.89 -8.88 -0.41
N SER A 81 -20.16 -9.04 -1.71
CA SER A 81 -21.51 -9.16 -2.27
C SER A 81 -21.46 -9.94 -3.59
N PRO A 82 -22.45 -10.82 -3.87
CA PRO A 82 -22.54 -11.58 -5.13
C PRO A 82 -23.12 -10.74 -6.28
N SER A 83 -22.78 -9.46 -6.35
CA SER A 83 -23.23 -8.53 -7.39
C SER A 83 -22.11 -7.55 -7.73
N CYS A 84 -21.97 -7.22 -9.02
CA CYS A 84 -20.82 -6.48 -9.57
C CYS A 84 -20.59 -5.13 -8.88
N SER A 85 -21.59 -4.27 -8.87
CA SER A 85 -21.59 -2.92 -8.30
C SER A 85 -21.25 -2.89 -6.80
N PRO A 86 -21.97 -3.61 -5.91
CA PRO A 86 -21.63 -3.63 -4.48
C PRO A 86 -20.30 -4.31 -4.17
N SER A 87 -19.91 -5.35 -4.92
CA SER A 87 -18.60 -6.00 -4.75
C SER A 87 -17.45 -5.03 -5.06
N ARG A 88 -17.54 -4.32 -6.19
CA ARG A 88 -16.54 -3.32 -6.59
C ARG A 88 -16.52 -2.11 -5.66
N ALA A 89 -17.68 -1.68 -5.17
CA ALA A 89 -17.76 -0.64 -4.15
C ALA A 89 -17.01 -1.04 -2.88
N SER A 90 -17.18 -2.28 -2.40
CA SER A 90 -16.44 -2.80 -1.25
C SER A 90 -14.93 -2.90 -1.51
N ILE A 91 -14.48 -3.26 -2.72
CA ILE A 91 -13.06 -3.24 -3.08
C ILE A 91 -12.50 -1.81 -3.01
N LEU A 92 -13.23 -0.83 -3.56
CA LEU A 92 -12.79 0.56 -3.61
C LEU A 92 -12.74 1.21 -2.24
N THR A 93 -13.74 0.97 -1.38
CA THR A 93 -13.88 1.65 -0.09
C THR A 93 -13.29 0.88 1.09
N GLY A 94 -13.03 -0.42 0.94
CA GLY A 94 -12.65 -1.31 2.05
C GLY A 94 -13.78 -1.53 3.08
N ARG A 95 -15.04 -1.25 2.71
CA ARG A 95 -16.20 -1.34 3.61
C ARG A 95 -17.23 -2.35 3.12
N TYR A 96 -18.01 -2.93 4.03
CA TYR A 96 -19.10 -3.83 3.67
C TYR A 96 -20.23 -3.08 2.92
N PRO A 97 -21.02 -3.77 2.07
CA PRO A 97 -22.07 -3.13 1.28
C PRO A 97 -23.05 -2.29 2.10
N HIS A 98 -23.45 -2.76 3.30
CA HIS A 98 -24.36 -2.03 4.19
C HIS A 98 -23.78 -0.72 4.74
N GLN A 99 -22.46 -0.56 4.74
CA GLN A 99 -21.77 0.66 5.16
C GLN A 99 -21.55 1.65 3.99
N ASN A 100 -21.79 1.19 2.76
CA ASN A 100 -21.57 1.95 1.53
C ASN A 100 -22.81 2.74 1.08
N GLY A 101 -23.94 2.62 1.77
CA GLY A 101 -25.18 3.34 1.41
C GLY A 101 -25.57 3.09 -0.05
N ALA A 102 -25.81 4.15 -0.83
CA ALA A 102 -26.19 4.04 -2.24
C ALA A 102 -25.12 3.37 -3.12
N MET A 103 -23.83 3.44 -2.74
CA MET A 103 -22.74 2.77 -3.44
C MET A 103 -22.81 1.25 -3.29
N GLY A 104 -23.43 0.76 -2.21
CA GLY A 104 -23.63 -0.66 -1.93
C GLY A 104 -24.84 -1.30 -2.64
N ASN A 105 -25.44 -0.61 -3.60
CA ASN A 105 -26.59 -1.09 -4.37
C ASN A 105 -26.19 -1.47 -5.82
N LEU A 106 -27.09 -2.14 -6.54
CA LEU A 106 -26.86 -2.58 -7.92
C LEU A 106 -26.54 -1.43 -8.89
N TRP A 107 -27.17 -0.27 -8.71
CA TRP A 107 -27.00 0.91 -9.57
C TRP A 107 -25.94 1.89 -9.05
N SER A 108 -25.06 1.44 -8.14
CA SER A 108 -24.05 2.20 -7.38
C SER A 108 -23.96 3.69 -7.71
N GLU A 109 -24.40 4.52 -6.78
CA GLU A 109 -24.21 5.97 -6.88
C GLU A 109 -23.00 6.40 -6.06
N PHE A 110 -21.89 6.73 -6.74
CA PHE A 110 -20.68 7.22 -6.08
C PHE A 110 -20.74 8.73 -5.87
N SER A 111 -20.67 9.15 -4.61
CA SER A 111 -20.49 10.56 -4.29
C SER A 111 -19.04 10.98 -4.56
N ALA A 112 -18.84 12.23 -5.02
CA ALA A 112 -17.49 12.76 -5.29
C ALA A 112 -16.59 12.80 -4.04
N GLY A 113 -17.19 12.77 -2.84
CA GLY A 113 -16.51 12.75 -1.54
C GLY A 113 -16.25 11.36 -0.97
N ALA A 114 -16.55 10.27 -1.69
CA ALA A 114 -16.33 8.93 -1.18
C ALA A 114 -14.83 8.65 -0.94
N THR A 115 -14.51 8.15 0.25
CA THR A 115 -13.18 7.63 0.60
C THR A 115 -12.93 6.33 -0.17
N VAL A 116 -11.94 6.31 -1.06
CA VAL A 116 -11.59 5.15 -1.88
C VAL A 116 -10.07 4.99 -1.96
N TYR A 117 -9.59 3.74 -2.00
CA TYR A 117 -8.14 3.46 -1.95
C TYR A 117 -7.33 4.18 -3.04
N PRO A 118 -7.81 4.40 -4.29
CA PRO A 118 -7.01 5.12 -5.29
C PRO A 118 -6.71 6.56 -4.87
N ARG A 119 -7.69 7.25 -4.28
CA ARG A 119 -7.51 8.63 -3.78
C ARG A 119 -6.59 8.64 -2.57
N GLU A 120 -6.76 7.71 -1.64
CA GLU A 120 -5.87 7.59 -0.48
C GLU A 120 -4.41 7.32 -0.90
N LEU A 121 -4.20 6.48 -1.92
CA LEU A 121 -2.88 6.24 -2.49
C LEU A 121 -2.32 7.49 -3.18
N GLU A 122 -3.13 8.22 -3.95
CA GLU A 122 -2.73 9.48 -4.60
C GLU A 122 -2.33 10.54 -3.56
N GLU A 123 -3.13 10.75 -2.53
CA GLU A 123 -2.86 11.70 -1.44
C GLU A 123 -1.60 11.32 -0.64
N ALA A 124 -1.32 10.02 -0.48
CA ALA A 124 -0.07 9.54 0.11
C ALA A 124 1.15 9.70 -0.84
N GLY A 125 0.96 10.12 -2.09
CA GLY A 125 1.97 10.25 -3.14
C GLY A 125 2.36 8.91 -3.78
N GLY A 126 1.47 7.92 -3.73
CA GLY A 126 1.65 6.55 -4.23
C GLY A 126 1.16 6.33 -5.66
N ILE A 127 0.53 7.33 -6.28
CA ILE A 127 0.17 7.31 -7.70
C ILE A 127 0.94 8.46 -8.36
N GLN A 128 1.85 8.13 -9.28
CA GLN A 128 2.54 9.08 -10.15
C GLN A 128 1.97 8.97 -11.57
#